data_AF-A0A7S1HLG8-F1
#
_entry.id   AF-A0A7S1HLG8-F1
#
_cell.length_a   1.000
_cell.length_b   1.000
_cell.length_c   1.000
_cell.angle_alpha   90.00
_cell.angle_beta   90.00
_cell.angle_gamma   90.00
#
_symmetry.space_group_name_H-M   'P 1'
#
loop_
_entity.id
_entity.type
_entity.pdbx_description
1 polymer ?
#
loop_
_entity_poly.entity_id
_entity_poly.type
_entity_poly.pdbx_seq_one_letter_code
_entity_poly.pdbx_strand_id
1 'polypeptide(L)'
;MAQYEGGSKEGSLQNVYDGLGAEAKGKVDSFEEEETLDSKLRLMASADREDKWLWDQAMEAAMTDVAEIVSTATAQRKKLTREDCMGGNLLRVSSTLGGTAEAAAELGVPSVLVLIHAHTQEQTIANVRVAVEEGATGVMLCNYEFDYPQMLPLVRTVRGTFPQLFLGVKFPGMNGADAFPICGKLAREGTKIDALWADNAQIDHQMEYQERAEYIEKVRTHSGWGGVYYGGIAGA
;
A
#
# COMPACT_ATOMS: atom_id res chain seq x y z
N MET A 1 4.13 19.69 -30.28
CA MET A 1 4.55 20.80 -29.41
C MET A 1 3.31 21.58 -29.05
N ALA A 2 2.83 21.48 -27.81
CA ALA A 2 1.80 22.36 -27.27
C ALA A 2 2.40 22.97 -26.00
N GLN A 3 2.45 24.30 -25.98
CA GLN A 3 3.05 25.10 -24.92
C GLN A 3 2.18 25.06 -23.67
N TYR A 4 2.83 24.90 -22.52
CA TYR A 4 2.24 24.93 -21.19
C TYR A 4 2.25 26.40 -20.72
N GLU A 5 1.08 27.01 -20.54
CA GLU A 5 0.96 28.27 -19.79
C GLU A 5 0.85 27.89 -18.30
N GLY A 6 1.94 28.11 -17.56
CA GLY A 6 1.97 27.87 -16.12
C GLY A 6 1.17 28.94 -15.37
N GLY A 7 0.12 28.52 -14.66
CA GLY A 7 -0.42 29.32 -13.56
C GLY A 7 0.65 29.45 -12.48
N SER A 8 1.11 30.68 -12.18
CA SER A 8 2.25 30.88 -11.29
C SER A 8 1.87 30.58 -9.84
N LYS A 9 2.76 29.85 -9.14
CA LYS A 9 2.68 29.54 -7.70
C LYS A 9 2.72 30.79 -6.80
N GLU A 10 3.10 31.95 -7.34
CA GLU A 10 3.28 33.20 -6.59
C GLU A 10 1.96 33.80 -6.11
N GLY A 11 0.87 33.64 -6.88
CA GLY A 11 -0.43 34.21 -6.53
C GLY A 11 -1.07 33.58 -5.28
N SER A 12 -0.78 32.30 -5.01
CA SER A 12 -1.34 31.58 -3.86
C SER A 12 -0.67 31.97 -2.54
N LEU A 13 0.65 32.13 -2.55
CA LEU A 13 1.44 32.49 -1.36
C LEU A 13 1.25 33.96 -0.96
N GLN A 14 1.06 34.86 -1.93
CA GLN A 14 0.80 36.28 -1.64
C GLN A 14 -0.52 36.49 -0.91
N ASN A 15 -1.57 35.74 -1.28
CA ASN A 15 -2.87 35.82 -0.61
C ASN A 15 -2.81 35.37 0.86
N VAL A 16 -1.97 34.38 1.16
CA VAL A 16 -1.73 33.91 2.54
C VAL A 16 -0.93 34.94 3.32
N TYR A 17 0.12 35.51 2.72
CA TYR A 17 0.90 36.59 3.34
C TYR A 17 0.02 37.80 3.65
N ASP A 18 -0.84 38.22 2.72
CA ASP A 18 -1.69 39.40 2.87
C ASP A 18 -2.72 39.26 4.01
N GLY A 19 -3.13 38.03 4.35
CA GLY A 19 -4.03 37.70 5.47
C GLY A 19 -3.38 37.71 6.86
N LEU A 20 -2.05 37.81 6.96
CA LEU A 20 -1.35 37.83 8.24
C LEU A 20 -1.46 39.18 8.97
N GLY A 21 -1.55 39.13 10.31
CA GLY A 21 -1.44 40.31 11.17
C GLY A 21 -0.03 40.94 11.14
N ALA A 22 0.08 42.22 11.48
CA ALA A 22 1.32 43.01 11.34
C ALA A 22 2.54 42.42 12.07
N GLU A 23 2.32 41.76 13.22
CA GLU A 23 3.39 41.09 13.97
C GLU A 23 3.89 39.82 13.28
N ALA A 24 3.00 39.08 12.59
CA ALA A 24 3.36 37.89 11.83
C ALA A 24 4.06 38.26 10.51
N LYS A 25 3.63 39.34 9.83
CA LYS A 25 4.33 39.87 8.64
C LYS A 25 5.75 40.31 8.96
N GLY A 26 5.95 41.02 10.07
CA GLY A 26 7.28 41.46 10.52
C GLY A 26 8.25 40.31 10.85
N LYS A 27 7.73 39.13 11.20
CA LYS A 27 8.54 37.90 11.40
C LYS A 27 8.82 37.16 10.10
N VAL A 28 8.04 37.36 9.03
CA VAL A 28 8.29 36.72 7.73
C VAL A 28 9.34 37.53 6.95
N ASP A 29 9.28 38.86 7.01
CA ASP A 29 10.22 39.75 6.31
C ASP A 29 11.65 39.73 6.89
N SER A 30 11.86 39.15 8.07
CA SER A 30 13.16 39.05 8.72
C SER A 30 13.97 37.79 8.34
N PHE A 31 13.46 36.92 7.46
CA PHE A 31 14.14 35.67 7.09
C PHE A 31 14.68 35.71 5.66
N GLU A 32 15.99 35.56 5.52
CA GLU A 32 16.66 35.43 4.23
C GLU A 32 16.28 34.08 3.56
N GLU A 33 16.17 34.12 2.23
CA GLU A 33 15.42 33.23 1.33
C GLU A 33 15.86 31.74 1.23
N GLU A 34 16.64 31.19 2.17
CA GLU A 34 17.27 29.88 2.00
C GLU A 34 17.03 28.87 3.15
N GLU A 35 15.78 28.73 3.62
CA GLU A 35 15.41 27.65 4.54
C GLU A 35 14.64 26.50 3.86
N THR A 36 15.27 25.33 3.84
CA THR A 36 14.72 24.05 3.37
C THR A 36 13.46 23.63 4.12
N LEU A 37 12.61 22.84 3.46
CA LEU A 37 11.35 22.28 3.98
C LEU A 37 11.50 21.62 5.37
N ASP A 38 12.66 21.02 5.64
CA ASP A 38 13.00 20.39 6.93
C ASP A 38 13.13 21.40 8.09
N SER A 39 13.64 22.61 7.80
CA SER A 39 13.75 23.71 8.76
C SER A 39 12.37 24.24 9.14
N LYS A 40 11.49 24.39 8.15
CA LYS A 40 10.09 24.82 8.34
C LYS A 40 9.30 23.81 9.18
N LEU A 41 9.47 22.51 8.93
CA LEU A 41 8.82 21.44 9.71
C LEU A 41 9.30 21.38 11.16
N ARG A 42 10.58 21.63 11.44
CA ARG A 42 11.12 21.67 12.81
C ARG A 42 10.67 22.90 13.58
N LEU A 43 10.58 24.06 12.93
CA LEU A 43 10.04 25.29 13.51
C LEU A 43 8.55 25.11 13.85
N MET A 44 7.79 24.48 12.96
CA MET A 44 6.40 24.10 13.21
C MET A 44 6.29 23.17 14.43
N ALA A 45 7.10 22.11 14.52
CA ALA A 45 7.08 21.21 15.68
C ALA A 45 7.45 21.85 17.04
N SER A 46 8.04 23.05 17.04
CA SER A 46 8.46 23.78 18.25
C SER A 46 7.48 24.86 18.74
N ALA A 47 6.43 25.17 17.96
CA ALA A 47 5.43 26.17 18.33
C ALA A 47 4.44 25.61 19.36
N ASP A 48 4.33 26.29 20.51
CA ASP A 48 3.50 25.89 21.63
C ASP A 48 2.02 25.65 21.24
N ARG A 49 1.36 24.72 21.94
CA ARG A 49 0.00 24.20 21.70
C ARG A 49 -1.14 25.23 21.74
N GLU A 50 -0.87 26.52 21.92
CA GLU A 50 -1.92 27.55 22.08
C GLU A 50 -2.56 28.00 20.77
N ASP A 51 -1.93 27.78 19.61
CA ASP A 51 -2.50 28.15 18.31
C ASP A 51 -3.01 26.94 17.53
N LYS A 52 -3.74 26.04 18.21
CA LYS A 52 -4.38 24.86 17.61
C LYS A 52 -5.22 25.21 16.36
N TRP A 53 -5.82 26.41 16.34
CA TRP A 53 -6.64 26.85 15.21
C TRP A 53 -5.81 27.15 13.95
N LEU A 54 -4.60 27.68 14.08
CA LEU A 54 -3.68 27.90 12.95
C LEU A 54 -3.16 26.57 12.41
N TRP A 55 -2.94 25.60 13.29
CA TRP A 55 -2.61 24.23 12.91
C TRP A 55 -3.73 23.54 12.14
N ASP A 56 -4.95 23.63 12.65
CA ASP A 56 -6.11 23.04 12.00
C ASP A 56 -6.34 23.66 10.60
N GLN A 57 -6.18 24.98 10.46
CA GLN A 57 -6.28 25.66 9.14
C GLN A 57 -5.13 25.31 8.19
N ALA A 58 -3.88 25.26 8.68
CA ALA A 58 -2.74 24.90 7.84
C ALA A 58 -2.82 23.45 7.39
N MET A 59 -3.29 22.54 8.25
CA MET A 59 -3.51 21.14 7.91
C MET A 59 -4.67 20.98 6.92
N GLU A 60 -5.77 21.71 7.10
CA GLU A 60 -6.91 21.70 6.18
C GLU A 60 -6.53 22.21 4.78
N ALA A 61 -5.73 23.27 4.71
CA ALA A 61 -5.19 23.79 3.45
C ALA A 61 -4.25 22.78 2.79
N ALA A 62 -3.31 22.18 3.54
CA ALA A 62 -2.42 21.16 3.03
C ALA A 62 -3.15 19.91 2.54
N MET A 63 -4.18 19.47 3.27
CA MET A 63 -5.02 18.32 2.86
C MET A 63 -5.86 18.63 1.62
N THR A 64 -6.28 19.89 1.46
CA THR A 64 -6.97 20.37 0.24
C THR A 64 -6.03 20.35 -0.96
N ASP A 65 -4.80 20.85 -0.80
CA ASP A 65 -3.77 20.82 -1.85
C ASP A 65 -3.41 19.38 -2.23
N VAL A 66 -3.26 18.48 -1.25
CA VAL A 66 -3.03 17.05 -1.51
C VAL A 66 -4.22 16.44 -2.25
N ALA A 67 -5.45 16.75 -1.85
CA ALA A 67 -6.65 16.26 -2.53
C ALA A 67 -6.72 16.77 -3.98
N GLU A 68 -6.34 18.02 -4.24
CA GLU A 68 -6.31 18.61 -5.58
C GLU A 68 -5.20 18.02 -6.44
N ILE A 69 -4.00 17.78 -5.87
CA ILE A 69 -2.90 17.07 -6.54
C ILE A 69 -3.33 15.64 -6.88
N VAL A 70 -3.93 14.92 -5.94
CA VAL A 70 -4.39 13.53 -6.15
C VAL A 70 -5.51 13.50 -7.18
N SER A 71 -6.46 14.42 -7.12
CA SER A 71 -7.57 14.54 -8.08
C SER A 71 -7.05 14.86 -9.48
N THR A 72 -6.12 15.82 -9.60
CA THR A 72 -5.48 16.20 -10.85
C THR A 72 -4.65 15.05 -11.42
N ALA A 73 -3.85 14.38 -10.60
CA ALA A 73 -3.08 13.21 -11.00
C ALA A 73 -3.98 12.02 -11.40
N THR A 74 -5.15 11.88 -10.77
CA THR A 74 -6.16 10.86 -11.11
C THR A 74 -6.91 11.20 -12.40
N ALA A 75 -7.20 12.48 -12.64
CA ALA A 75 -7.84 12.98 -13.86
C ALA A 75 -6.89 12.94 -15.07
N GLN A 76 -5.59 13.15 -14.84
CA GLN A 76 -4.54 13.06 -15.86
C GLN A 76 -4.01 11.64 -16.06
N ARG A 77 -4.27 10.72 -15.12
CA ARG A 77 -3.98 9.29 -15.32
C ARG A 77 -4.93 8.75 -16.39
N LYS A 78 -4.36 8.31 -17.51
CA LYS A 78 -5.07 7.41 -18.42
C LYS A 78 -5.52 6.21 -17.59
N LYS A 79 -6.83 6.05 -17.36
CA LYS A 79 -7.37 4.81 -16.79
C LYS A 79 -6.92 3.70 -17.74
N LEU A 80 -6.06 2.82 -17.25
CA LEU A 80 -5.62 1.66 -18.03
C LEU A 80 -6.87 0.87 -18.38
N THR A 81 -7.18 0.86 -19.68
CA THR A 81 -8.29 0.07 -20.20
C THR A 81 -7.85 -1.39 -20.31
N ARG A 82 -8.84 -2.30 -20.44
CA ARG A 82 -8.55 -3.71 -20.72
C ARG A 82 -7.61 -3.90 -21.91
N GLU A 83 -7.75 -3.07 -22.94
CA GLU A 83 -6.87 -3.07 -24.12
C GLU A 83 -5.47 -2.51 -23.85
N ASP A 84 -5.32 -1.54 -22.94
CA ASP A 84 -3.99 -1.02 -22.57
C ASP A 84 -3.18 -2.07 -21.78
N CYS A 85 -3.85 -2.85 -20.92
CA CYS A 85 -3.27 -3.97 -20.18
C CYS A 85 -2.88 -5.16 -21.09
N MET A 86 -3.69 -5.42 -22.13
CA MET A 86 -3.51 -6.57 -23.04
C MET A 86 -2.63 -6.26 -24.25
N GLY A 87 -2.62 -5.01 -24.71
CA GLY A 87 -1.90 -4.54 -25.90
C GLY A 87 -0.47 -4.08 -25.60
N GLY A 88 -0.19 -3.65 -24.37
CA GLY A 88 1.17 -3.54 -23.86
C GLY A 88 1.64 -4.91 -23.38
N ASN A 89 2.86 -5.32 -23.72
CA ASN A 89 3.54 -6.50 -23.15
C ASN A 89 3.74 -6.43 -21.61
N LEU A 90 2.97 -5.61 -20.88
CA LEU A 90 3.07 -5.36 -19.44
C LEU A 90 2.58 -6.53 -18.57
N LEU A 91 1.64 -7.34 -19.07
CA LEU A 91 1.03 -8.45 -18.31
C LEU A 91 1.36 -9.85 -18.86
N ARG A 92 2.11 -9.94 -19.97
CA ARG A 92 2.55 -11.25 -20.50
C ARG A 92 3.79 -11.74 -19.76
N VAL A 93 3.65 -12.02 -18.47
CA VAL A 93 4.54 -12.96 -17.78
C VAL A 93 3.89 -14.32 -17.78
N SER A 94 4.04 -14.99 -18.93
CA SER A 94 3.98 -16.44 -19.09
C SER A 94 2.70 -17.16 -18.61
N SER A 95 1.63 -17.09 -19.40
CA SER A 95 0.64 -18.18 -19.44
C SER A 95 1.13 -19.43 -20.22
N THR A 96 2.28 -19.35 -20.90
CA THR A 96 2.79 -20.44 -21.76
C THR A 96 3.91 -21.30 -21.16
N LEU A 97 4.55 -20.90 -20.06
CA LEU A 97 5.72 -21.63 -19.51
C LEU A 97 5.82 -21.61 -17.98
N GLY A 98 4.73 -21.79 -17.22
CA GLY A 98 4.83 -22.04 -15.77
C GLY A 98 5.70 -21.04 -14.98
N GLY A 99 5.79 -19.79 -15.45
CA GLY A 99 6.68 -18.76 -14.91
C GLY A 99 6.20 -18.33 -13.53
N THR A 100 7.06 -18.52 -12.53
CA THR A 100 6.80 -18.09 -11.16
C THR A 100 6.95 -16.57 -11.03
N ALA A 101 6.49 -16.01 -9.91
CA ALA A 101 6.74 -14.60 -9.59
C ALA A 101 8.24 -14.25 -9.55
N GLU A 102 9.12 -15.22 -9.27
CA GLU A 102 10.57 -15.02 -9.37
C GLU A 102 11.03 -14.79 -10.82
N ALA A 103 10.46 -15.50 -11.80
CA ALA A 103 10.79 -15.32 -13.22
C ALA A 103 10.33 -13.94 -13.75
N ALA A 104 9.23 -13.39 -13.22
CA ALA A 104 8.80 -12.02 -13.51
C ALA A 104 9.83 -10.99 -13.01
N ALA A 105 10.34 -11.18 -11.79
CA ALA A 105 11.29 -10.27 -11.18
C ALA A 105 12.64 -10.23 -11.93
N GLU A 106 13.12 -11.38 -12.42
CA GLU A 106 14.36 -11.47 -13.22
C GLU A 106 14.26 -10.75 -14.58
N LEU A 107 13.06 -10.64 -15.14
CA LEU A 107 12.81 -10.01 -16.44
C LEU A 107 12.53 -8.50 -16.34
N GLY A 108 12.52 -7.92 -15.13
CA GLY A 108 12.25 -6.49 -14.93
C GLY A 108 10.84 -6.06 -15.33
N VAL A 109 9.91 -7.01 -15.40
CA VAL A 109 8.50 -6.78 -15.74
C VAL A 109 7.69 -6.56 -14.46
N PRO A 110 6.72 -5.63 -14.45
CA PRO A 110 5.90 -5.40 -13.27
C PRO A 110 5.15 -6.67 -12.84
N SER A 111 5.31 -7.08 -11.59
CA SER A 111 4.52 -8.15 -10.99
C SER A 111 3.17 -7.62 -10.54
N VAL A 112 2.08 -8.26 -10.95
CA VAL A 112 0.72 -7.89 -10.58
C VAL A 112 0.10 -9.01 -9.74
N LEU A 113 -0.28 -8.67 -8.51
CA LEU A 113 -1.02 -9.55 -7.60
C LEU A 113 -2.46 -9.08 -7.49
N VAL A 114 -3.42 -9.92 -7.88
CA VAL A 114 -4.85 -9.59 -7.81
C VAL A 114 -5.42 -9.97 -6.46
N LEU A 115 -5.96 -9.00 -5.71
CA LEU A 115 -6.70 -9.26 -4.48
C LEU A 115 -8.11 -9.76 -4.81
N ILE A 116 -8.45 -10.96 -4.32
CA ILE A 116 -9.74 -11.61 -4.53
C ILE A 116 -10.43 -11.74 -3.17
N HIS A 117 -11.61 -11.15 -3.04
CA HIS A 117 -12.52 -11.46 -1.95
C HIS A 117 -13.06 -12.87 -2.19
N ALA A 118 -12.58 -13.81 -1.40
CA ALA A 118 -13.02 -15.19 -1.46
C ALA A 118 -14.42 -15.27 -0.83
N HIS A 119 -15.33 -16.06 -1.41
CA HIS A 119 -16.68 -16.30 -0.88
C HIS A 119 -17.03 -17.80 -0.89
N THR A 120 -17.12 -18.40 -2.07
CA THR A 120 -17.29 -19.86 -2.24
C THR A 120 -16.13 -20.45 -3.02
N GLN A 121 -16.05 -21.77 -3.02
CA GLN A 121 -15.04 -22.48 -3.82
C GLN A 121 -15.17 -22.18 -5.31
N GLU A 122 -16.39 -22.25 -5.85
CA GLU A 122 -16.68 -22.05 -7.27
C GLU A 122 -16.31 -20.63 -7.71
N GLN A 123 -16.77 -19.63 -6.94
CA GLN A 123 -16.48 -18.22 -7.23
C GLN A 123 -14.98 -17.93 -7.09
N THR A 124 -14.32 -18.44 -6.05
CA THR A 124 -12.89 -18.19 -5.84
C THR A 124 -12.08 -18.77 -7.00
N ILE A 125 -12.36 -20.01 -7.41
CA ILE A 125 -11.65 -20.65 -8.52
C ILE A 125 -11.92 -19.95 -9.85
N ALA A 126 -13.16 -19.52 -10.10
CA ALA A 126 -13.48 -18.75 -11.31
C ALA A 126 -12.71 -17.43 -11.36
N ASN A 127 -12.64 -16.69 -10.24
CA ASN A 127 -11.92 -15.42 -10.17
C ASN A 127 -10.40 -15.60 -10.31
N VAL A 128 -9.83 -16.62 -9.68
CA VAL A 128 -8.40 -16.95 -9.82
C VAL A 128 -8.09 -17.29 -11.27
N ARG A 129 -8.95 -18.06 -11.94
CA ARG A 129 -8.79 -18.41 -13.35
C ARG A 129 -8.76 -17.16 -14.24
N VAL A 130 -9.71 -16.25 -14.07
CA VAL A 130 -9.73 -14.97 -14.81
C VAL A 130 -8.45 -14.17 -14.56
N ALA A 131 -8.01 -14.05 -13.31
CA ALA A 131 -6.78 -13.32 -12.98
C ALA A 131 -5.55 -13.93 -13.70
N VAL A 132 -5.42 -15.25 -13.69
CA VAL A 132 -4.33 -15.96 -14.37
C VAL A 132 -4.41 -15.83 -15.89
N GLU A 133 -5.61 -15.95 -16.47
CA GLU A 133 -5.83 -15.82 -17.91
C GLU A 133 -5.54 -14.40 -18.44
N GLU A 134 -5.77 -13.38 -17.61
CA GLU A 134 -5.44 -11.98 -17.90
C GLU A 134 -3.98 -11.62 -17.53
N GLY A 135 -3.16 -12.60 -17.14
CA GLY A 135 -1.70 -12.44 -16.97
C GLY A 135 -1.24 -11.99 -15.58
N ALA A 136 -2.08 -12.11 -14.55
CA ALA A 136 -1.64 -11.85 -13.19
C ALA A 136 -0.53 -12.82 -12.76
N THR A 137 0.52 -12.28 -12.14
CA THR A 137 1.66 -13.05 -11.62
C THR A 137 1.26 -13.88 -10.39
N GLY A 138 0.20 -13.46 -9.70
CA GLY A 138 -0.31 -14.14 -8.52
C GLY A 138 -1.62 -13.55 -8.04
N VAL A 139 -2.14 -14.14 -6.97
CA VAL A 139 -3.38 -13.70 -6.33
C VAL A 139 -3.19 -13.59 -4.82
N MET A 140 -3.98 -12.73 -4.21
CA MET A 140 -4.10 -12.59 -2.76
C MET A 140 -5.55 -12.90 -2.39
N LEU A 141 -5.80 -13.96 -1.63
CA LEU A 141 -7.16 -14.26 -1.17
C LEU A 141 -7.46 -13.45 0.09
N CYS A 142 -8.70 -12.96 0.26
CA CYS A 142 -9.13 -12.20 1.43
C CYS A 142 -10.50 -12.68 1.94
N ASN A 143 -10.63 -12.92 3.24
CA ASN A 143 -11.87 -13.30 3.92
C ASN A 143 -12.59 -12.07 4.52
N TYR A 144 -13.11 -11.18 3.67
CA TYR A 144 -13.77 -9.96 4.16
C TYR A 144 -15.13 -10.23 4.83
N GLU A 145 -15.83 -11.30 4.44
CA GLU A 145 -17.23 -11.56 4.82
C GLU A 145 -17.38 -12.74 5.80
N PHE A 146 -16.28 -13.36 6.23
CA PHE A 146 -16.31 -14.54 7.11
C PHE A 146 -14.99 -14.74 7.88
N ASP A 147 -15.00 -15.61 8.88
CA ASP A 147 -13.84 -15.85 9.74
C ASP A 147 -12.75 -16.67 9.05
N TYR A 148 -11.48 -16.41 9.38
CA TYR A 148 -10.33 -17.06 8.72
C TYR A 148 -10.39 -18.60 8.68
N PRO A 149 -10.95 -19.35 9.67
CA PRO A 149 -11.01 -20.81 9.58
C PRO A 149 -11.82 -21.29 8.37
N GLN A 150 -12.86 -20.53 7.98
CA GLN A 150 -13.69 -20.80 6.79
C GLN A 150 -12.93 -20.50 5.49
N MET A 151 -11.87 -19.67 5.54
CA MET A 151 -10.99 -19.39 4.41
C MET A 151 -10.06 -20.56 4.09
N LEU A 152 -9.65 -21.32 5.11
CA LEU A 152 -8.57 -22.31 4.95
C LEU A 152 -8.90 -23.40 3.92
N PRO A 153 -10.14 -23.95 3.85
CA PRO A 153 -10.52 -24.83 2.75
C PRO A 153 -10.38 -24.18 1.37
N LEU A 154 -10.74 -22.90 1.20
CA LEU A 154 -10.61 -22.19 -0.07
C LEU A 154 -9.15 -22.04 -0.48
N VAL A 155 -8.26 -21.68 0.46
CA VAL A 155 -6.81 -21.61 0.24
C VAL A 155 -6.26 -22.96 -0.24
N ARG A 156 -6.66 -24.06 0.42
CA ARG A 156 -6.27 -25.42 0.03
C ARG A 156 -6.76 -25.77 -1.37
N THR A 157 -8.01 -25.47 -1.70
CA THR A 157 -8.55 -25.72 -3.04
C THR A 157 -7.80 -24.92 -4.11
N VAL A 158 -7.54 -23.63 -3.87
CA VAL A 158 -6.80 -22.79 -4.82
C VAL A 158 -5.38 -23.32 -5.01
N ARG A 159 -4.65 -23.65 -3.94
CA ARG A 159 -3.31 -24.25 -4.05
C ARG A 159 -3.34 -25.59 -4.79
N GLY A 160 -4.31 -26.45 -4.51
CA GLY A 160 -4.45 -27.74 -5.20
C GLY A 160 -4.78 -27.60 -6.69
N THR A 161 -5.56 -26.57 -7.05
CA THR A 161 -5.96 -26.32 -8.44
C THR A 161 -4.88 -25.59 -9.23
N PHE A 162 -4.14 -24.69 -8.59
CA PHE A 162 -3.10 -23.86 -9.19
C PHE A 162 -1.78 -24.01 -8.39
N PRO A 163 -1.12 -25.18 -8.47
CA PRO A 163 0.01 -25.50 -7.60
C PRO A 163 1.20 -24.55 -7.74
N GLN A 164 1.42 -23.98 -8.93
CA GLN A 164 2.54 -23.08 -9.23
C GLN A 164 2.19 -21.59 -9.12
N LEU A 165 0.93 -21.24 -8.84
CA LEU A 165 0.52 -19.85 -8.73
C LEU A 165 1.12 -19.23 -7.47
N PHE A 166 1.61 -18.00 -7.57
CA PHE A 166 1.96 -17.22 -6.37
C PHE A 166 0.68 -16.90 -5.60
N LEU A 167 0.50 -17.53 -4.45
CA LEU A 167 -0.73 -17.45 -3.65
C LEU A 167 -0.43 -16.79 -2.31
N GLY A 168 -0.95 -15.58 -2.15
CA GLY A 168 -0.98 -14.89 -0.87
C GLY A 168 -2.34 -14.99 -0.18
N VAL A 169 -2.34 -14.68 1.12
CA VAL A 169 -3.55 -14.47 1.92
C VAL A 169 -3.53 -13.14 2.65
N LYS A 170 -4.71 -12.56 2.85
CA LYS A 170 -4.99 -11.44 3.72
C LYS A 170 -6.09 -11.85 4.68
N PHE A 171 -5.81 -11.80 5.98
CA PHE A 171 -6.80 -12.02 7.02
C PHE A 171 -7.13 -10.67 7.68
N PRO A 172 -8.26 -10.01 7.35
CA PRO A 172 -8.61 -8.73 7.93
C PRO A 172 -8.61 -8.78 9.47
N GLY A 173 -8.04 -7.75 10.10
CA GLY A 173 -7.94 -7.65 11.55
C GLY A 173 -6.86 -8.51 12.21
N MET A 174 -6.17 -9.37 11.46
CA MET A 174 -5.04 -10.14 11.98
C MET A 174 -3.71 -9.47 11.67
N ASN A 175 -2.80 -9.46 12.64
CA ASN A 175 -1.40 -9.07 12.43
C ASN A 175 -0.53 -10.31 12.14
N GLY A 176 0.77 -10.10 11.92
CA GLY A 176 1.72 -11.19 11.66
C GLY A 176 1.79 -12.24 12.78
N ALA A 177 1.73 -11.84 14.05
CA ALA A 177 1.82 -12.78 15.18
C ALA A 177 0.67 -13.80 15.19
N ASP A 178 -0.54 -13.40 14.77
CA ASP A 178 -1.68 -14.31 14.72
C ASP A 178 -1.68 -15.16 13.44
N ALA A 179 -1.26 -14.58 12.32
CA ALA A 179 -1.35 -15.20 11.01
C ALA A 179 -0.17 -16.11 10.65
N PHE A 180 1.05 -15.84 11.10
CA PHE A 180 2.22 -16.68 10.80
C PHE A 180 2.07 -18.13 11.31
N PRO A 181 1.59 -18.40 12.53
CA PRO A 181 1.36 -19.77 13.00
C PRO A 181 0.40 -20.55 12.09
N ILE A 182 -0.64 -19.89 11.56
CA ILE A 182 -1.60 -20.48 10.63
C ILE A 182 -0.91 -20.82 9.30
N CYS A 183 -0.16 -19.87 8.74
CA CYS A 183 0.58 -20.08 7.48
C CYS A 183 1.63 -21.19 7.61
N GLY A 184 2.34 -21.23 8.73
CA GLY A 184 3.34 -22.27 9.03
C GLY A 184 2.70 -23.65 9.21
N LYS A 185 1.53 -23.72 9.86
CA LYS A 185 0.75 -24.95 9.96
C LYS A 185 0.32 -25.45 8.58
N LEU A 186 -0.24 -24.58 7.74
CA LEU A 186 -0.64 -24.95 6.37
C LEU A 186 0.54 -25.45 5.55
N ALA A 187 1.71 -24.79 5.65
CA ALA A 187 2.92 -25.23 4.96
C ALA A 187 3.34 -26.65 5.39
N ARG A 188 3.30 -26.97 6.69
CA ARG A 188 3.56 -28.34 7.20
C ARG A 188 2.53 -29.36 6.71
N GLU A 189 1.29 -28.94 6.50
CA GLU A 189 0.21 -29.75 5.91
C GLU A 189 0.28 -29.83 4.37
N GLY A 190 1.33 -29.29 3.74
CA GLY A 190 1.52 -29.34 2.29
C GLY A 190 0.82 -28.24 1.50
N THR A 191 0.22 -27.25 2.17
CA THR A 191 -0.39 -26.07 1.54
C THR A 191 0.50 -24.85 1.73
N LYS A 192 1.40 -24.61 0.78
CA LYS A 192 2.27 -23.43 0.80
C LYS A 192 1.48 -22.14 0.54
N ILE A 193 1.68 -21.13 1.38
CA ILE A 193 1.27 -19.74 1.16
C ILE A 193 2.54 -18.94 0.90
N ASP A 194 2.60 -18.26 -0.24
CA ASP A 194 3.78 -17.51 -0.68
C ASP A 194 3.85 -16.12 -0.05
N ALA A 195 2.70 -15.54 0.32
CA ALA A 195 2.64 -14.23 0.94
C ALA A 195 1.54 -14.07 1.99
N LEU A 196 1.81 -13.20 2.97
CA LEU A 196 0.82 -12.72 3.92
C LEU A 196 0.75 -11.20 3.84
N TRP A 197 -0.46 -10.65 3.71
CA TRP A 197 -0.72 -9.23 3.92
C TRP A 197 -1.38 -9.03 5.29
N ALA A 198 -0.77 -8.19 6.14
CA ALA A 198 -1.43 -7.63 7.33
C ALA A 198 -1.56 -6.10 7.22
N ASP A 199 -2.72 -5.56 7.59
CA ASP A 199 -3.01 -4.12 7.52
C ASP A 199 -2.19 -3.30 8.51
N ASN A 200 -1.77 -3.92 9.62
CA ASN A 200 -0.94 -3.31 10.63
C ASN A 200 0.29 -4.19 10.93
N ALA A 201 1.47 -3.70 10.55
CA ALA A 201 2.76 -4.32 10.81
C ALA A 201 3.20 -4.26 12.28
N GLN A 202 2.43 -3.58 13.14
CA GLN A 202 2.78 -3.21 14.52
C GLN A 202 4.12 -2.47 14.61
N ILE A 203 4.38 -1.62 13.61
CA ILE A 203 5.51 -0.68 13.59
C ILE A 203 4.99 0.68 14.02
N ASP A 204 5.59 1.23 15.08
CA ASP A 204 5.29 2.57 15.58
C ASP A 204 6.40 3.55 15.17
N HIS A 205 6.18 4.31 14.11
CA HIS A 205 7.17 5.26 13.57
C HIS A 205 7.66 6.33 14.57
N GLN A 206 6.95 6.54 15.69
CA GLN A 206 7.33 7.51 16.72
C GLN A 206 8.34 6.94 17.71
N MET A 207 8.52 5.63 17.72
CA MET A 207 9.35 4.91 18.69
C MET A 207 10.64 4.44 18.04
N GLU A 208 11.78 4.67 18.70
CA GLU A 208 13.05 4.09 18.27
C GLU A 208 13.08 2.57 18.49
N TYR A 209 12.46 2.10 19.58
CA TYR A 209 12.40 0.69 19.94
C TYR A 209 11.06 0.05 19.53
N GLN A 210 11.13 -1.03 18.74
CA GLN A 210 9.98 -1.68 18.11
C GLN A 210 9.67 -3.05 18.74
N GLU A 211 9.37 -3.08 20.05
CA GLU A 211 9.14 -4.32 20.80
C GLU A 211 8.13 -5.26 20.12
N ARG A 212 7.04 -4.70 19.56
CA ARG A 212 6.01 -5.48 18.87
C ARG A 212 6.50 -6.07 17.55
N ALA A 213 7.27 -5.33 16.77
CA ALA A 213 7.86 -5.84 15.53
C ALA A 213 8.88 -6.96 15.83
N GLU A 214 9.69 -6.80 16.89
CA GLU A 214 10.60 -7.85 17.35
C GLU A 214 9.85 -9.12 17.79
N TYR A 215 8.72 -8.95 18.49
CA TYR A 215 7.86 -10.07 18.86
C TYR A 215 7.28 -10.77 17.61
N ILE A 216 6.77 -10.01 16.64
CA ILE A 216 6.24 -10.54 15.38
C ILE A 216 7.31 -11.34 14.63
N GLU A 217 8.55 -10.84 14.55
CA GLU A 217 9.64 -11.55 13.89
C GLU A 217 10.04 -12.84 14.61
N LYS A 218 10.03 -12.84 15.95
CA LYS A 218 10.20 -14.07 16.74
C LYS A 218 9.10 -15.07 16.39
N VAL A 219 7.83 -14.65 16.38
CA VAL A 219 6.71 -15.55 16.04
C VAL A 219 6.84 -16.08 14.61
N ARG A 220 7.24 -15.24 13.64
CA ARG A 220 7.51 -15.65 12.26
C ARG A 220 8.54 -16.78 12.21
N THR A 221 9.68 -16.56 12.84
CA THR A 221 10.79 -17.52 12.88
C THR A 221 10.35 -18.88 13.47
N HIS A 222 9.57 -18.86 14.55
CA HIS A 222 9.08 -20.08 15.20
C HIS A 222 7.94 -20.76 14.44
N SER A 223 7.18 -20.02 13.63
CA SER A 223 6.05 -20.58 12.88
C SER A 223 6.49 -21.58 11.80
N GLY A 224 7.74 -21.45 11.31
CA GLY A 224 8.25 -22.19 10.16
C GLY A 224 7.73 -21.69 8.80
N TRP A 225 7.05 -20.55 8.75
CA TRP A 225 6.59 -19.94 7.52
C TRP A 225 7.67 -19.04 6.89
N GLY A 226 8.02 -19.33 5.63
CA GLY A 226 9.09 -18.64 4.89
C GLY A 226 8.61 -17.73 3.75
N GLY A 227 7.35 -17.31 3.75
CA GLY A 227 6.79 -16.46 2.70
C GLY A 227 7.13 -14.97 2.85
N VAL A 228 6.68 -14.18 1.88
CA VAL A 228 6.81 -12.72 1.84
C VAL A 228 5.75 -12.07 2.73
N TYR A 229 6.17 -11.26 3.69
CA TYR A 229 5.28 -10.52 4.57
C TYR A 229 5.11 -9.08 4.08
N TYR A 230 3.89 -8.72 3.69
CA TYR A 230 3.46 -7.36 3.41
C TYR A 230 2.81 -6.79 4.67
N GLY A 231 3.60 -6.06 5.46
CA GLY A 231 3.10 -5.31 6.61
C GLY A 231 2.94 -3.84 6.24
N GLY A 232 1.70 -3.35 6.22
CA GLY A 232 1.43 -1.91 6.08
C GLY A 232 1.40 -1.18 7.43
N ILE A 233 1.48 0.14 7.39
CA ILE A 233 0.91 1.02 8.42
C ILE A 233 -0.36 1.59 7.78
N ALA A 234 -1.47 0.84 7.79
CA ALA A 234 -2.76 1.46 7.53
C ALA A 234 -3.12 2.27 8.78
N GLY A 235 -3.20 3.60 8.62
CA GLY A 235 -3.31 4.58 9.70
C GLY A 235 -4.31 4.17 10.79
N ALA A 236 -3.82 4.25 12.03
CA ALA A 236 -4.68 4.28 13.21
C ALA A 236 -5.46 5.59 13.27
#